data_AF-A0A7X7LGU1-F1
#
_entry.id   AF-A0A7X7LGU1-F1
#
_cell.length_a   1.000
_cell.length_b   1.000
_cell.length_c   1.000
_cell.angle_alpha   90.00
_cell.angle_beta   90.00
_cell.angle_gamma   90.00
#
_symmetry.space_group_name_H-M   'P 1'
#
loop_
_entity.id
_entity.type
_entity.pdbx_description
1 polymer ?
#
loop_
_entity_poly.entity_id
_entity_poly.type
_entity_poly.pdbx_seq_one_letter_code
_entity_poly.pdbx_strand_id
1 'polypeptide(L)'
;AIFQLLRSIDDSIEILDLINSYGKEFVKLNDNEKYQSTRQLGYLRIIDNYYIQRQCKLAEQYRAEFETLFAPETIGGYVSNSFLESIYSRASLYYFRENKISSSRAVLNSGLKYVPNSIDLKSKLNALK
;
A
#
# COMPACT_ATOMS: atom_id res chain seq x y z
N ALA A 1 -4.85 -5.21 -20.05
CA ALA A 1 -3.49 -5.58 -20.47
C ALA A 1 -2.37 -4.72 -19.84
N ILE A 2 -2.67 -3.69 -19.02
CA ILE A 2 -1.64 -2.90 -18.29
C ILE A 2 -0.93 -3.74 -17.21
N PHE A 3 -1.60 -4.76 -16.66
CA PHE A 3 -1.03 -5.63 -15.62
C PHE A 3 0.15 -6.51 -16.07
N GLN A 4 0.43 -6.63 -17.37
CA GLN A 4 1.61 -7.37 -17.89
C GLN A 4 2.89 -6.52 -17.99
N LEU A 5 2.81 -5.20 -17.77
CA LEU A 5 3.93 -4.26 -17.92
C LEU A 5 4.73 -4.01 -16.64
N LEU A 6 4.29 -4.51 -15.48
CA LEU A 6 4.97 -4.30 -14.20
C LEU A 6 5.98 -5.43 -13.93
N ARG A 7 7.06 -5.48 -14.73
CA ARG A 7 8.11 -6.51 -14.59
C ARG A 7 9.19 -6.08 -13.61
N SER A 8 9.48 -4.79 -13.52
CA SER A 8 10.43 -4.20 -12.58
C SER A 8 9.77 -3.21 -11.62
N ILE A 9 10.49 -2.87 -10.54
CA ILE A 9 10.05 -1.82 -9.61
C ILE A 9 10.15 -0.44 -10.27
N ASP A 10 11.14 -0.23 -11.13
CA ASP A 10 11.34 1.00 -11.88
C ASP A 10 10.16 1.25 -12.83
N ASP A 11 9.70 0.21 -13.54
CA ASP A 11 8.49 0.29 -14.39
C ASP A 11 7.26 0.72 -13.56
N SER A 12 7.17 0.24 -12.32
CA SER A 12 6.05 0.56 -11.42
C SER A 12 6.08 2.02 -10.97
N ILE A 13 7.28 2.56 -10.72
CA ILE A 13 7.50 3.96 -10.34
C ILE A 13 7.19 4.87 -11.53
N GLU A 14 7.74 4.58 -12.72
CA GLU A 14 7.49 5.37 -13.93
C GLU A 14 5.99 5.42 -14.27
N ILE A 15 5.29 4.29 -14.16
CA ILE A 15 3.85 4.23 -14.36
C ILE A 15 3.10 5.06 -13.31
N LEU A 16 3.49 4.99 -12.03
CA LEU A 16 2.86 5.80 -10.99
C LEU A 16 3.09 7.30 -11.21
N ASP A 17 4.30 7.69 -11.61
CA ASP A 17 4.64 9.09 -11.92
C ASP A 17 3.82 9.61 -13.10
N LEU A 18 3.65 8.80 -14.15
CA LEU A 18 2.79 9.13 -15.28
C LEU A 18 1.31 9.22 -14.87
N ILE A 19 0.82 8.32 -14.03
CA ILE A 19 -0.53 8.41 -13.49
C ILE A 19 -0.67 9.72 -12.73
N ASN A 20 0.25 10.02 -11.80
CA ASN A 20 0.25 11.23 -10.99
C ASN A 20 0.31 12.51 -11.83
N SER A 21 1.08 12.54 -12.92
CA SER A 21 1.16 13.71 -13.81
C SER A 21 -0.17 13.97 -14.51
N TYR A 22 -0.86 12.93 -14.99
CA TYR A 22 -2.20 13.09 -15.56
C TYR A 22 -3.22 13.60 -14.54
N GLY A 23 -3.12 13.25 -13.27
CA GLY A 23 -4.01 13.77 -12.22
C GLY A 23 -3.78 15.25 -11.94
N LYS A 24 -2.56 15.76 -12.19
CA LYS A 24 -2.22 17.18 -12.09
C LYS A 24 -2.69 17.95 -13.32
N GLU A 25 -2.49 17.40 -14.51
CA GLU A 25 -2.86 18.03 -15.77
C GLU A 25 -4.39 18.02 -16.00
N PHE A 26 -5.04 16.90 -15.69
CA PHE A 26 -6.47 16.69 -15.90
C PHE A 26 -7.17 16.48 -14.55
N VAL A 27 -7.35 17.56 -13.79
CA VAL A 27 -7.87 17.53 -12.40
C VAL A 27 -9.17 16.71 -12.24
N LYS A 28 -10.07 16.73 -13.24
CA LYS A 28 -11.31 15.94 -13.24
C LYS A 28 -11.10 14.42 -13.17
N LEU A 29 -9.92 13.91 -13.55
CA LEU A 29 -9.58 12.51 -13.36
C LEU A 29 -9.55 12.12 -11.89
N ASN A 30 -9.29 13.07 -10.98
CA ASN A 30 -9.26 12.77 -9.56
C ASN A 30 -10.64 12.40 -9.00
N ASP A 31 -11.73 12.73 -9.70
CA ASP A 31 -13.09 12.34 -9.31
C ASP A 31 -13.47 10.97 -9.90
N ASN A 32 -12.62 10.38 -10.76
CA ASN A 32 -12.88 9.10 -11.40
C ASN A 32 -12.39 7.94 -10.53
N GLU A 33 -13.32 7.10 -10.08
CA GLU A 33 -13.03 5.95 -9.20
C GLU A 33 -12.00 4.97 -9.80
N LYS A 34 -12.07 4.69 -11.11
CA LYS A 34 -11.14 3.77 -11.77
C LYS A 34 -9.74 4.35 -11.82
N TYR A 35 -9.63 5.65 -12.09
CA TYR A 35 -8.35 6.35 -12.08
C TYR A 35 -7.74 6.33 -10.66
N GLN A 36 -8.52 6.69 -9.62
CA GLN A 36 -8.04 6.64 -8.24
C GLN A 36 -7.64 5.23 -7.82
N SER A 37 -8.43 4.22 -8.17
CA SER A 37 -8.09 2.83 -7.87
C SER A 37 -6.80 2.39 -8.57
N THR A 38 -6.58 2.81 -9.81
CA THR A 38 -5.34 2.51 -10.55
C THR A 38 -4.14 3.16 -9.86
N ARG A 39 -4.30 4.40 -9.39
CA ARG A 39 -3.29 5.14 -8.65
C ARG A 39 -2.98 4.48 -7.30
N GLN A 40 -4.00 4.10 -6.54
CA GLN A 40 -3.88 3.32 -5.30
C GLN A 40 -3.12 2.01 -5.51
N LEU A 41 -3.47 1.24 -6.55
CA LEU A 41 -2.78 0.01 -6.91
C LEU A 41 -1.29 0.24 -7.25
N GLY A 42 -0.98 1.33 -7.95
CA GLY A 42 0.40 1.73 -8.24
C GLY A 42 1.24 1.89 -6.97
N TYR A 43 0.74 2.68 -6.01
CA TYR A 43 1.38 2.84 -4.69
C TYR A 43 1.54 1.49 -3.99
N LEU A 44 0.46 0.73 -3.86
CA LEU A 44 0.48 -0.56 -3.14
C LEU A 44 1.47 -1.55 -3.75
N ARG A 45 1.60 -1.58 -5.09
CA ARG A 45 2.57 -2.42 -5.78
C ARG A 45 4.01 -2.02 -5.48
N ILE A 46 4.32 -0.72 -5.50
CA ILE A 46 5.65 -0.21 -5.18
C ILE A 46 6.01 -0.53 -3.72
N ILE A 47 5.08 -0.28 -2.79
CA ILE A 47 5.25 -0.60 -1.36
C ILE A 47 5.54 -2.10 -1.19
N ASP A 48 4.73 -2.96 -1.80
CA ASP A 48 4.87 -4.41 -1.70
C ASP A 48 6.25 -4.87 -2.21
N ASN A 49 6.65 -4.37 -3.37
CA ASN A 49 7.94 -4.68 -3.98
C ASN A 49 9.12 -4.23 -3.11
N TYR A 50 9.11 -3.02 -2.55
CA TYR A 50 10.19 -2.57 -1.68
C TYR A 50 10.29 -3.40 -0.39
N TYR A 51 9.16 -3.85 0.19
CA TYR A 51 9.22 -4.79 1.30
C TYR A 51 9.78 -6.15 0.90
N ILE A 52 9.45 -6.68 -0.29
CA ILE A 52 10.05 -7.94 -0.82
C ILE A 52 11.57 -7.78 -0.95
N GLN A 53 12.02 -6.66 -1.50
CA GLN A 53 13.43 -6.36 -1.74
C GLN A 53 14.18 -5.89 -0.48
N ARG A 54 13.51 -5.86 0.68
CA ARG A 54 14.05 -5.39 1.97
C ARG A 54 14.54 -3.93 1.95
N GLN A 55 14.04 -3.11 1.02
CA GLN A 55 14.31 -1.69 0.92
C GLN A 55 13.29 -0.88 1.74
N CYS A 56 13.24 -1.15 3.05
CA CYS A 56 12.11 -0.76 3.88
C CYS A 56 11.95 0.75 4.08
N LYS A 57 13.04 1.53 4.03
CA LYS A 57 12.94 3.00 4.06
C LYS A 57 12.12 3.55 2.89
N LEU A 58 12.30 2.97 1.69
CA LEU A 58 11.53 3.37 0.52
C LEU A 58 10.07 2.88 0.62
N ALA A 59 9.87 1.65 1.10
CA ALA A 59 8.53 1.14 1.37
C ALA A 59 7.75 2.03 2.36
N GLU A 60 8.41 2.55 3.39
CA GLU A 60 7.84 3.47 4.36
C GLU A 60 7.47 4.82 3.75
N GLN A 61 8.33 5.38 2.90
CA GLN A 61 8.06 6.64 2.21
C GLN A 61 6.80 6.53 1.34
N TYR A 62 6.72 5.53 0.47
CA TYR A 62 5.55 5.32 -0.38
C TYR A 62 4.30 4.95 0.44
N ARG A 63 4.44 4.22 1.55
CA ARG A 63 3.31 3.93 2.44
C ARG A 63 2.78 5.20 3.10
N ALA A 64 3.66 6.07 3.60
CA ALA A 64 3.25 7.32 4.21
C ALA A 64 2.54 8.23 3.19
N GLU A 65 3.03 8.29 1.96
CA GLU A 65 2.37 9.02 0.87
C GLU A 65 1.00 8.43 0.53
N PHE A 66 0.91 7.11 0.37
CA PHE A 66 -0.35 6.40 0.17
C PHE A 66 -1.36 6.72 1.29
N GLU A 67 -0.96 6.59 2.55
CA GLU A 67 -1.83 6.84 3.71
C GLU A 67 -2.23 8.31 3.87
N THR A 68 -1.44 9.23 3.30
CA THR A 68 -1.77 10.67 3.26
C THR A 68 -2.77 10.99 2.15
N LEU A 69 -2.65 10.32 1.00
CA LEU A 69 -3.46 10.58 -0.18
C LEU A 69 -4.82 9.87 -0.15
N PHE A 70 -4.90 8.71 0.49
CA PHE A 70 -6.06 7.82 0.42
C PHE A 70 -6.56 7.46 1.81
N ALA A 71 -7.67 8.08 2.20
CA ALA A 71 -8.37 7.71 3.43
C ALA A 71 -9.02 6.31 3.26
N PRO A 72 -9.19 5.53 4.35
CA PRO A 72 -9.74 4.17 4.28
C PRO A 72 -11.07 4.05 3.52
N GLU A 73 -11.96 5.02 3.67
CA GLU A 73 -13.26 5.10 3.01
C GLU A 73 -13.17 5.37 1.49
N THR A 74 -11.99 5.79 1.00
CA THR A 74 -11.74 6.09 -0.41
C THR A 74 -11.07 4.96 -1.16
N ILE A 75 -10.73 3.85 -0.49
CA ILE A 75 -10.18 2.68 -1.16
C ILE A 75 -11.21 2.15 -2.15
N GLY A 76 -10.89 2.26 -3.43
CA GLY A 76 -11.82 1.90 -4.49
C GLY A 76 -12.03 0.40 -4.57
N GLY A 77 -13.19 -0.02 -5.12
CA GLY A 77 -13.58 -1.43 -5.17
C GLY A 77 -12.63 -2.35 -5.97
N TYR A 78 -11.68 -1.78 -6.71
CA TYR A 78 -10.69 -2.52 -7.50
C TYR A 78 -9.42 -2.88 -6.70
N VAL A 79 -9.24 -2.36 -5.49
CA VAL A 79 -8.16 -2.79 -4.58
C VAL A 79 -8.68 -3.93 -3.71
N SER A 80 -8.08 -5.12 -3.83
CA SER A 80 -8.52 -6.25 -3.02
C SER A 80 -8.07 -6.11 -1.56
N ASN A 81 -8.98 -6.42 -0.62
CA ASN A 81 -8.67 -6.48 0.79
C ASN A 81 -7.53 -7.47 1.10
N SER A 82 -7.45 -8.58 0.37
CA SER A 82 -6.37 -9.56 0.52
C SER A 82 -5.00 -8.98 0.16
N PHE A 83 -4.92 -8.10 -0.84
CA PHE A 83 -3.66 -7.47 -1.23
C PHE A 83 -3.20 -6.47 -0.17
N LEU A 84 -4.11 -5.59 0.29
CA LEU A 84 -3.85 -4.70 1.42
C LEU A 84 -3.40 -5.47 2.66
N GLU A 85 -4.15 -6.51 3.04
CA GLU A 85 -3.80 -7.39 4.16
C GLU A 85 -2.37 -7.91 4.02
N SER A 86 -2.01 -8.46 2.85
CA SER A 86 -0.67 -9.01 2.62
C SER A 86 0.45 -7.97 2.78
N ILE A 87 0.23 -6.73 2.32
CA ILE A 87 1.22 -5.64 2.40
C ILE A 87 1.46 -5.26 3.85
N TYR A 88 0.40 -4.99 4.61
CA TYR A 88 0.50 -4.60 6.02
C TYR A 88 1.03 -5.74 6.90
N SER A 89 0.66 -6.98 6.57
CA SER A 89 1.16 -8.19 7.23
C SER A 89 2.67 -8.36 7.02
N ARG A 90 3.17 -8.10 5.80
CA ARG A 90 4.61 -8.13 5.47
C ARG A 90 5.37 -7.01 6.15
N ALA A 91 4.83 -5.79 6.13
CA ALA A 91 5.41 -4.64 6.81
C ALA A 91 5.54 -4.88 8.32
N SER A 92 4.50 -5.43 8.96
CA SER A 92 4.54 -5.82 10.38
C SER A 92 5.63 -6.84 10.68
N LEU A 93 5.76 -7.88 9.85
CA LEU A 93 6.78 -8.91 10.01
C LEU A 93 8.20 -8.34 9.90
N TYR A 94 8.40 -7.36 9.01
CA TYR A 94 9.68 -6.65 8.92
C TYR A 94 10.05 -5.98 10.25
N TYR A 95 9.18 -5.11 10.79
CA TYR A 95 9.48 -4.44 12.05
C TYR A 95 9.63 -5.40 13.23
N PHE A 96 8.88 -6.49 13.24
CA PHE A 96 9.03 -7.52 14.26
C PHE A 96 10.43 -8.15 14.23
N ARG A 97 10.94 -8.50 13.04
CA ARG A 97 12.30 -9.05 12.87
C ARG A 97 13.40 -8.08 13.30
N GLU A 98 13.16 -6.79 13.16
CA GLU A 98 14.05 -5.72 13.62
C GLU A 98 13.89 -5.39 15.12
N ASN A 99 13.14 -6.21 15.87
CA ASN A 99 12.81 -6.00 17.28
C ASN A 99 12.10 -4.66 17.57
N LYS A 100 11.46 -4.07 16.55
CA LYS A 100 10.69 -2.82 16.62
C LYS A 100 9.22 -3.11 16.85
N ILE A 101 8.88 -3.66 18.03
CA ILE A 101 7.52 -4.13 18.36
C ILE A 101 6.47 -3.02 18.22
N SER A 102 6.76 -1.80 18.70
CA SER A 102 5.84 -0.66 18.59
C SER A 102 5.52 -0.30 17.14
N SER A 103 6.53 -0.30 16.25
CA SER A 103 6.33 -0.04 14.82
C SER A 103 5.55 -1.17 14.15
N SER A 104 5.83 -2.43 14.51
CA SER A 104 5.08 -3.58 14.01
C SER A 104 3.60 -3.47 14.36
N ARG A 105 3.26 -3.11 15.62
CA ARG A 105 1.88 -2.87 16.06
C ARG A 105 1.25 -1.67 15.34
N ALA A 106 1.99 -0.57 15.18
CA ALA A 106 1.48 0.63 14.51
C ALA A 106 1.06 0.33 13.06
N VAL A 107 1.85 -0.46 12.34
CA VAL A 107 1.54 -0.86 10.96
C VAL A 107 0.33 -1.78 10.88
N LEU A 108 0.21 -2.77 11.78
CA LEU A 108 -0.98 -3.63 11.83
C LEU A 108 -2.25 -2.81 12.10
N ASN A 109 -2.18 -1.86 13.03
CA ASN A 109 -3.29 -0.95 13.30
C ASN A 109 -3.62 -0.07 12.09
N SER A 110 -2.62 0.42 11.35
CA SER A 110 -2.86 1.14 10.10
C SER A 110 -3.57 0.26 9.07
N GLY A 111 -3.08 -0.96 8.86
CA GLY A 111 -3.70 -1.94 7.96
C GLY A 111 -5.15 -2.24 8.33
N LEU A 112 -5.45 -2.37 9.63
CA LEU A 112 -6.81 -2.58 10.13
C LEU A 112 -7.75 -1.38 9.91
N LYS A 113 -7.25 -0.17 9.65
CA LYS A 113 -8.12 0.93 9.20
C LYS A 113 -8.67 0.64 7.80
N TYR A 114 -7.85 0.08 6.92
CA TYR A 114 -8.21 -0.25 5.53
C TYR A 114 -8.95 -1.58 5.41
N VAL A 115 -8.56 -2.58 6.20
CA VAL A 115 -9.16 -3.92 6.20
C VAL A 115 -9.60 -4.34 7.61
N PRO A 116 -10.65 -3.70 8.17
CA PRO A 116 -11.05 -3.86 9.58
C PRO A 116 -11.50 -5.27 9.95
N ASN A 117 -11.88 -6.08 8.97
CA ASN A 117 -12.31 -7.46 9.17
C ASN A 117 -11.20 -8.49 8.94
N SER A 118 -9.96 -8.05 8.70
CA SER A 118 -8.83 -8.96 8.53
C SER A 118 -8.58 -9.79 9.78
N ILE A 119 -8.75 -11.12 9.66
CA ILE A 119 -8.44 -12.07 10.72
C ILE A 119 -6.92 -12.18 10.90
N ASP A 120 -6.15 -12.18 9.81
CA ASP A 120 -4.69 -12.28 9.84
C ASP A 120 -4.06 -11.11 10.63
N LEU A 121 -4.40 -9.86 10.28
CA LEU A 121 -3.84 -8.69 10.95
C LEU A 121 -4.23 -8.64 12.43
N LYS A 122 -5.48 -8.99 12.77
CA LYS A 122 -5.94 -9.07 14.17
C LYS A 122 -5.16 -10.13 14.96
N SER A 123 -4.97 -11.31 14.38
CA SER A 123 -4.23 -12.41 15.01
C SER A 123 -2.79 -12.00 15.29
N LYS A 124 -2.10 -11.43 14.30
CA LYS A 124 -0.73 -10.92 14.45
C LYS A 124 -0.63 -9.82 15.49
N LEU A 125 -1.60 -8.90 15.52
CA LEU A 125 -1.60 -7.82 16.50
C LEU A 125 -1.76 -8.34 17.93
N ASN A 126 -2.59 -9.38 18.11
CA ASN A 126 -2.75 -10.05 19.40
C ASN A 126 -1.48 -10.81 19.82
N ALA A 127 -0.74 -11.40 18.89
CA ALA A 127 0.53 -12.09 19.19
C ALA A 127 1.68 -11.13 19.59
N LEU A 128 1.52 -9.83 19.36
CA LEU A 128 2.48 -8.78 19.76
C LEU A 128 2.10 -8.10 21.10
N LYS A 129 1.09 -8.61 21.80
CA LYS A 129 0.71 -8.18 23.15
C LYS A 129 1.56 -8.90 24.18
#